data_AF-A0A2G2Y744-F1
#
_entry.id   AF-A0A2G2Y744-F1
#
_cell.length_a   1.000
_cell.length_b   1.000
_cell.length_c   1.000
_cell.angle_alpha   90.00
_cell.angle_beta   90.00
_cell.angle_gamma   90.00
#
_symmetry.space_group_name_H-M   'P 1'
#
loop_
_entity.id
_entity.type
_entity.pdbx_description
1 polymer ?
#
loop_
_entity_poly.entity_id
_entity_poly.type
_entity_poly.pdbx_seq_one_letter_code
_entity_poly.pdbx_strand_id
1 'polypeptide(L)'
;MNSTLMIIKIVLLFTLISWINILQARPLTTYTTDTTSLMTRLKLQDEEGSSPCWESLFELQACTGEIVLFFVNGETYLGQDCCGAIRTIERQCWPSMLGSLGYTSEEGDILHGYCDASESGSTPEIPSFPNLDP
;
A
#
# COMPACT_ATOMS: atom_id res chain seq x y z
N MET A 1 9.11 16.56 43.07
CA MET A 1 7.76 17.12 42.86
C MET A 1 7.61 17.83 41.52
N ASN A 2 8.64 18.52 41.01
CA ASN A 2 8.55 19.27 39.75
C ASN A 2 8.69 18.40 38.49
N SER A 3 9.59 17.40 38.48
CA SER A 3 9.74 16.50 37.32
C SER A 3 8.53 15.60 37.12
N THR A 4 7.95 15.07 38.20
CA THR A 4 6.72 14.26 38.13
C THR A 4 5.54 15.09 37.63
N LEU A 5 5.44 16.37 38.05
CA LEU A 5 4.43 17.30 37.56
C LEU A 5 4.63 17.67 36.08
N MET A 6 5.89 17.75 35.62
CA MET A 6 6.22 18.00 34.21
C MET A 6 5.82 16.81 33.33
N ILE A 7 6.14 15.59 33.75
CA ILE A 7 5.76 14.35 33.03
C ILE A 7 4.23 14.25 32.91
N ILE A 8 3.50 14.52 33.98
CA ILE A 8 2.02 14.50 33.97
C ILE A 8 1.47 15.49 32.93
N LYS A 9 2.00 16.71 32.86
CA LYS A 9 1.57 17.71 31.86
C LYS A 9 1.86 17.27 30.42
N ILE A 10 3.01 16.63 30.18
CA ILE A 10 3.39 16.12 28.86
C ILE A 10 2.44 15.00 28.42
N VAL A 11 2.17 14.04 29.30
CA VAL A 11 1.22 12.95 29.02
C VAL A 11 -0.18 13.50 28.73
N LEU A 12 -0.66 14.45 29.53
CA LEU A 12 -1.95 15.11 29.31
C LEU A 12 -2.02 15.84 27.97
N LEU A 13 -0.96 16.56 27.58
CA LEU A 13 -0.89 17.22 26.27
C LEU A 13 -0.95 16.22 25.12
N PHE A 14 -0.20 15.13 25.16
CA PHE A 14 -0.23 14.10 24.12
C PHE A 14 -1.60 13.42 24.02
N THR A 15 -2.27 13.14 25.15
CA THR A 15 -3.63 12.57 25.12
C THR A 15 -4.65 13.52 24.51
N LEU A 16 -4.54 14.83 24.78
CA LEU A 16 -5.41 15.85 24.18
C LEU A 16 -5.15 15.99 22.67
N ILE A 17 -3.89 15.96 22.23
CA ILE A 17 -3.54 16.02 20.80
C ILE A 17 -4.04 14.77 20.05
N SER A 18 -4.00 13.60 20.68
CA SER A 18 -4.51 12.36 20.08
C SER A 18 -6.03 12.40 19.86
N TRP A 19 -6.80 13.00 20.77
CA TRP A 19 -8.26 13.15 20.62
C TRP A 19 -8.68 14.19 19.57
N ILE A 20 -7.81 15.15 19.21
CA ILE A 20 -8.07 16.11 18.13
C ILE A 20 -8.15 15.41 16.76
N ASN A 21 -7.61 14.19 16.63
CA ASN A 21 -7.66 13.41 15.39
C ASN A 21 -8.95 12.59 15.19
N ILE A 22 -9.97 12.73 16.06
CA ILE A 22 -11.24 11.96 15.98
C ILE A 22 -12.38 12.75 15.27
N LEU A 23 -12.11 13.94 14.74
CA LEU A 23 -13.03 14.68 13.85
C LEU A 23 -12.54 14.73 12.41
N GLN A 24 -12.14 13.58 11.88
CA GLN A 24 -12.19 13.29 10.44
C GLN A 24 -12.63 11.83 10.21
N ALA A 25 -13.78 11.45 10.74
CA ALA A 25 -14.63 10.55 9.99
C ALA A 25 -15.12 11.36 8.77
N ARG A 26 -14.29 11.39 7.70
CA ARG A 26 -14.67 11.98 6.43
C ARG A 26 -15.90 11.20 5.97
N PRO A 27 -17.11 11.78 5.92
CA PRO A 27 -18.19 11.15 5.17
C PRO A 27 -17.67 11.00 3.74
N LEU A 28 -17.82 9.82 3.17
CA LEU A 28 -17.34 9.43 1.85
C LEU A 28 -18.16 10.11 0.72
N THR A 29 -18.41 11.42 0.83
CA THR A 29 -19.30 12.18 -0.05
C THR A 29 -18.67 13.44 -0.66
N THR A 30 -17.35 13.62 -0.55
CA THR A 30 -16.62 14.68 -1.29
C THR A 30 -15.25 14.25 -1.81
N TYR A 31 -14.92 12.95 -1.80
CA TYR A 31 -13.70 12.43 -2.43
C TYR A 31 -13.94 11.88 -3.85
N THR A 32 -15.09 12.12 -4.46
CA THR A 32 -15.33 11.77 -5.86
C THR A 32 -14.81 12.84 -6.81
N THR A 33 -14.82 14.12 -6.42
CA THR A 33 -14.40 15.25 -7.29
C THR A 33 -12.89 15.39 -7.43
N ASP A 34 -12.13 15.09 -6.36
CA ASP A 34 -10.65 15.15 -6.39
C ASP A 34 -10.02 13.85 -6.92
N THR A 35 -10.66 12.70 -6.70
CA THR A 35 -10.24 11.45 -7.37
C THR A 35 -10.57 11.48 -8.84
N THR A 36 -11.70 12.03 -9.25
CA THR A 36 -11.98 12.22 -10.68
C THR A 36 -10.97 13.18 -11.29
N SER A 37 -10.56 14.26 -10.63
CA SER A 37 -9.53 15.15 -11.18
C SER A 37 -8.14 14.48 -11.25
N LEU A 38 -7.75 13.69 -10.25
CA LEU A 38 -6.50 12.93 -10.24
C LEU A 38 -6.52 11.76 -11.24
N MET A 39 -7.61 11.01 -11.31
CA MET A 39 -7.85 9.92 -12.26
C MET A 39 -7.93 10.45 -13.70
N THR A 40 -8.56 11.61 -13.91
CA THR A 40 -8.58 12.29 -15.21
C THR A 40 -7.18 12.77 -15.57
N ARG A 41 -6.39 13.25 -14.61
CA ARG A 41 -4.98 13.62 -14.86
C ARG A 41 -4.08 12.42 -15.13
N LEU A 42 -4.25 11.30 -14.42
CA LEU A 42 -3.57 10.04 -14.73
C LEU A 42 -3.97 9.52 -16.13
N LYS A 43 -5.27 9.55 -16.47
CA LYS A 43 -5.77 9.17 -17.81
C LYS A 43 -5.24 10.07 -18.94
N LEU A 44 -5.09 11.37 -18.71
CA LEU A 44 -4.60 12.33 -19.71
C LEU A 44 -3.08 12.37 -19.82
N GLN A 45 -2.34 12.01 -18.78
CA GLN A 45 -0.88 11.88 -18.85
C GLN A 45 -0.45 10.62 -19.63
N ASP A 46 -1.39 9.69 -19.83
CA ASP A 46 -1.20 8.35 -20.42
C ASP A 46 -1.89 8.22 -21.81
N GLU A 47 -2.00 9.34 -22.55
CA GLU A 47 -2.47 9.38 -23.95
C GLU A 47 -1.52 8.65 -24.93
N GLU A 48 -0.45 8.02 -24.43
CA GLU A 48 0.35 7.03 -25.14
C GLU A 48 0.26 5.65 -24.44
N GLY A 49 -0.96 5.19 -24.20
CA GLY A 49 -1.25 3.81 -23.83
C GLY A 49 -1.30 3.54 -22.33
N SER A 50 -2.46 3.85 -21.74
CA SER A 50 -2.92 3.35 -20.42
C SER A 50 -2.31 1.98 -20.12
N SER A 51 -1.27 1.92 -19.30
CA SER A 51 -0.68 0.61 -18.98
C SER A 51 -1.78 -0.25 -18.33
N PRO A 52 -1.91 -1.53 -18.68
CA PRO A 52 -2.94 -2.43 -18.12
C PRO A 52 -2.92 -2.47 -16.58
N CYS A 53 -1.80 -2.02 -16.01
CA CYS A 53 -1.57 -1.91 -14.59
C CYS A 53 -2.34 -0.81 -13.88
N TRP A 54 -2.43 0.37 -14.48
CA TRP A 54 -3.24 1.44 -13.89
C TRP A 54 -4.71 1.11 -13.96
N GLU A 55 -5.15 0.54 -15.10
CA GLU A 55 -6.53 0.10 -15.28
C GLU A 55 -6.92 -0.97 -14.26
N SER A 56 -6.12 -2.04 -14.13
CA SER A 56 -6.38 -3.09 -13.14
C SER A 56 -6.25 -2.58 -11.70
N LEU A 57 -5.41 -1.58 -11.40
CA LEU A 57 -5.37 -0.96 -10.08
C LEU A 57 -6.69 -0.24 -9.74
N PHE A 58 -7.25 0.52 -10.68
CA PHE A 58 -8.53 1.20 -10.47
C PHE A 58 -9.69 0.21 -10.33
N GLU A 59 -9.65 -0.89 -11.08
CA GLU A 59 -10.61 -1.99 -10.93
C GLU A 59 -10.49 -2.64 -9.54
N LEU A 60 -9.27 -2.88 -9.06
CA LEU A 60 -9.01 -3.37 -7.71
C LEU A 60 -9.54 -2.42 -6.62
N GLN A 61 -9.44 -1.10 -6.86
CA GLN A 61 -9.98 -0.10 -5.94
C GLN A 61 -11.50 -0.25 -5.79
N ALA A 62 -12.23 -0.50 -6.87
CA ALA A 62 -13.66 -0.78 -6.82
C ALA A 62 -13.97 -2.07 -6.03
N CYS A 63 -13.07 -3.05 -6.06
CA CYS A 63 -13.16 -4.33 -5.35
C CYS A 63 -12.81 -4.28 -3.85
N THR A 64 -12.37 -3.13 -3.33
CA THR A 64 -11.95 -3.00 -1.91
C THR A 64 -13.03 -3.50 -0.95
N GLY A 65 -14.31 -3.28 -1.26
CA GLY A 65 -15.43 -3.77 -0.46
C GLY A 65 -15.48 -5.30 -0.37
N GLU A 66 -15.35 -5.99 -1.50
CA GLU A 66 -15.33 -7.47 -1.57
C GLU A 66 -14.10 -8.05 -0.87
N ILE A 67 -12.93 -7.41 -1.05
CA ILE A 67 -11.66 -7.81 -0.43
C ILE A 67 -11.75 -7.70 1.09
N VAL A 68 -12.22 -6.56 1.62
CA VAL A 68 -12.37 -6.37 3.06
C VAL A 68 -13.37 -7.36 3.64
N LEU A 69 -14.51 -7.56 2.97
CA LEU A 69 -15.56 -8.46 3.43
C LEU A 69 -15.08 -9.93 3.46
N PHE A 70 -14.25 -10.33 2.48
CA PHE A 70 -13.61 -11.65 2.41
C PHE A 70 -12.74 -11.90 3.65
N PHE A 71 -11.88 -10.96 4.03
CA PHE A 71 -11.02 -11.11 5.22
C PHE A 71 -11.78 -11.01 6.54
N VAL A 72 -12.81 -10.15 6.64
CA VAL A 72 -13.55 -9.92 7.88
C VAL A 72 -14.52 -11.07 8.19
N ASN A 73 -15.17 -11.65 7.18
CA ASN A 73 -16.17 -12.69 7.38
C ASN A 73 -15.65 -14.10 7.07
N GLY A 74 -14.48 -14.22 6.43
CA GLY A 74 -13.87 -15.49 6.05
C GLY A 74 -14.55 -16.22 4.89
N GLU A 75 -15.70 -15.73 4.43
CA GLU A 75 -16.57 -16.37 3.44
C GLU A 75 -17.32 -15.29 2.66
N THR A 76 -16.66 -14.57 1.74
CA THR A 76 -17.36 -13.86 0.67
C THR A 76 -16.53 -13.89 -0.62
N TYR A 77 -17.05 -14.59 -1.62
CA TYR A 77 -16.43 -14.74 -2.93
C TYR A 77 -16.02 -13.40 -3.53
N LEU A 78 -14.79 -13.32 -4.05
CA LEU A 78 -14.36 -12.24 -4.93
C LEU A 78 -14.99 -12.46 -6.31
N GLY A 79 -15.57 -11.41 -6.88
CA GLY A 79 -16.08 -11.41 -8.25
C GLY A 79 -14.99 -11.76 -9.27
N GLN A 80 -15.42 -12.22 -10.45
CA GLN A 80 -14.52 -12.59 -11.54
C GLN A 80 -13.64 -11.39 -11.97
N ASP A 81 -14.23 -10.21 -12.01
CA ASP A 81 -13.56 -8.96 -12.39
C ASP A 81 -12.49 -8.58 -11.35
N CYS A 82 -12.83 -8.68 -10.06
CA CYS A 82 -11.89 -8.45 -8.96
C CYS A 82 -10.71 -9.43 -8.96
N CYS A 83 -10.99 -10.72 -9.20
CA CYS A 83 -9.93 -11.72 -9.35
C CYS A 83 -9.05 -11.46 -10.59
N GLY A 84 -9.66 -10.97 -11.67
CA GLY A 84 -8.94 -10.58 -12.89
C GLY A 84 -7.97 -9.44 -12.63
N ALA A 85 -8.44 -8.39 -11.95
CA ALA A 85 -7.64 -7.23 -11.56
C ALA A 85 -6.47 -7.62 -10.65
N ILE A 86 -6.71 -8.44 -9.61
CA ILE A 86 -5.65 -8.96 -8.72
C ILE A 86 -4.56 -9.66 -9.54
N ARG A 87 -4.96 -10.56 -10.43
CA ARG A 87 -4.02 -11.35 -11.24
C ARG A 87 -3.18 -10.49 -12.18
N THR A 88 -3.78 -9.48 -12.80
CA THR A 88 -3.04 -8.56 -13.65
C THR A 88 -2.01 -7.78 -12.85
N ILE A 89 -2.39 -7.27 -11.67
CA ILE A 89 -1.45 -6.52 -10.81
C ILE A 89 -0.27 -7.39 -10.37
N GLU A 90 -0.55 -8.59 -9.86
CA GLU A 90 0.49 -9.51 -9.37
C GLU A 90 1.48 -9.94 -10.47
N ARG A 91 0.99 -10.18 -11.69
CA ARG A 91 1.81 -10.78 -12.76
C ARG A 91 2.46 -9.79 -13.70
N GLN A 92 1.80 -8.66 -13.96
CA GLN A 92 2.18 -7.77 -15.05
C GLN A 92 2.65 -6.40 -14.56
N CYS A 93 2.30 -6.06 -13.32
CA CYS A 93 2.44 -4.70 -12.81
C CYS A 93 3.44 -4.58 -11.70
N TRP A 94 3.60 -5.66 -10.94
CA TRP A 94 4.78 -5.86 -10.13
C TRP A 94 5.94 -6.33 -11.01
N PRO A 95 7.17 -5.76 -10.93
CA PRO A 95 7.69 -4.71 -10.03
C PRO A 95 7.61 -3.28 -10.60
N SER A 96 7.10 -3.05 -11.80
CA SER A 96 7.05 -1.72 -12.44
C SER A 96 6.31 -0.65 -11.61
N MET A 97 5.28 -1.07 -10.87
CA MET A 97 4.54 -0.22 -9.93
C MET A 97 5.38 0.21 -8.72
N LEU A 98 6.33 -0.63 -8.25
CA LEU A 98 7.31 -0.24 -7.22
C LEU A 98 8.17 0.93 -7.70
N GLY A 99 8.52 0.94 -8.99
CA GLY A 99 9.16 2.07 -9.69
C GLY A 99 8.52 3.41 -9.37
N SER A 100 7.19 3.47 -9.43
CA SER A 100 6.41 4.68 -9.18
C SER A 100 6.36 5.07 -7.70
N LEU A 101 6.63 4.13 -6.80
CA LEU A 101 6.77 4.35 -5.35
C LEU A 101 8.20 4.73 -4.94
N GLY A 102 9.11 4.85 -5.91
CA GLY A 102 10.50 5.24 -5.67
C GLY A 102 11.45 4.07 -5.38
N TYR A 103 10.98 2.83 -5.53
CA TYR A 103 11.83 1.64 -5.52
C TYR A 103 12.37 1.38 -6.92
N THR A 104 13.61 0.96 -7.01
CA THR A 104 14.22 0.55 -8.27
C THR A 104 13.78 -0.87 -8.67
N SER A 105 13.96 -1.23 -9.94
CA SER A 105 13.71 -2.62 -10.40
C SER A 105 14.55 -3.63 -9.62
N GLU A 106 15.81 -3.27 -9.31
CA GLU A 106 16.75 -4.13 -8.58
C GLU A 106 16.30 -4.35 -7.12
N GLU A 107 15.80 -3.31 -6.46
CA GLU A 107 15.18 -3.45 -5.13
C GLU A 107 13.90 -4.28 -5.17
N GLY A 108 13.10 -4.16 -6.25
CA GLY A 108 11.91 -4.99 -6.47
C GLY A 108 12.24 -6.46 -6.65
N ASP A 109 13.29 -6.78 -7.42
CA ASP A 109 13.78 -8.15 -7.64
C ASP A 109 14.32 -8.76 -6.33
N ILE A 110 15.02 -7.98 -5.50
CA ILE A 110 15.48 -8.41 -4.16
C ILE A 110 14.27 -8.75 -3.27
N LEU A 111 13.24 -7.89 -3.28
CA LEU A 111 12.04 -8.09 -2.48
C LEU A 111 11.26 -9.34 -2.93
N HIS A 112 11.18 -9.57 -4.24
CA HIS A 112 10.59 -10.79 -4.81
C HIS A 112 11.35 -12.04 -4.38
N GLY A 113 12.68 -12.04 -4.50
CA GLY A 113 13.52 -13.16 -4.08
C GLY A 113 13.40 -13.49 -2.59
N TYR A 114 13.22 -12.48 -1.74
CA TYR A 114 12.95 -12.67 -0.31
C TYR A 114 11.59 -13.35 -0.06
N CYS A 115 10.54 -12.91 -0.75
CA CYS A 115 9.20 -13.50 -0.63
C CYS A 115 9.19 -14.98 -1.06
N ASP A 116 9.84 -15.31 -2.17
CA ASP A 116 9.96 -16.69 -2.67
C ASP A 116 10.70 -17.60 -1.66
N ALA A 117 11.77 -17.09 -1.03
CA ALA A 117 12.53 -17.82 -0.02
C ALA A 117 11.74 -18.02 1.28
N SER A 118 10.90 -17.05 1.65
CA SER A 118 10.05 -17.10 2.84
C SER A 118 8.91 -18.12 2.71
N GLU A 119 8.36 -18.31 1.50
CA GLU A 119 7.30 -19.28 1.22
C GLU A 119 7.84 -20.73 1.25
N SER A 120 9.10 -20.94 0.87
CA SER A 120 9.75 -22.26 0.95
C SER A 120 10.23 -22.67 2.36
N GLY A 121 10.05 -21.83 3.39
CA GLY A 121 10.44 -22.15 4.77
C GLY A 121 11.96 -22.24 5.01
N SER A 122 12.78 -21.80 4.07
CA SER A 122 14.23 -21.68 4.22
C SER A 122 14.59 -20.27 4.67
N THR A 123 15.02 -20.11 5.92
CA THR A 123 15.59 -18.85 6.43
C THR A 123 16.72 -18.38 5.49
N PRO A 124 16.68 -17.15 4.94
CA PRO A 124 17.75 -16.70 4.07
C PRO A 124 19.02 -16.47 4.90
N GLU A 125 20.09 -17.20 4.61
CA GLU A 125 21.42 -16.86 5.11
C GLU A 125 21.82 -15.51 4.52
N ILE A 126 21.95 -14.51 5.39
CA ILE A 126 22.45 -13.17 5.03
C ILE A 126 23.88 -13.35 4.48
N PRO A 127 24.16 -12.94 3.23
CA PRO A 127 25.53 -12.96 2.71
C PRO A 127 26.35 -11.98 3.55
N SER A 128 27.37 -12.47 4.22
CA SER A 128 28.36 -11.64 4.90
C SER A 128 29.03 -10.73 3.86
N PHE A 129 28.81 -9.42 3.97
CA PHE A 129 29.52 -8.41 3.19
C PHE A 129 31.03 -8.66 3.25
N PRO A 130 31.75 -8.80 2.12
CA PRO A 130 33.21 -8.81 2.13
C PRO A 130 33.68 -7.45 2.61
N ASN A 131 34.45 -7.42 3.69
CA ASN A 131 35.12 -6.23 4.19
C ASN A 131 35.88 -5.56 3.02
N LEU A 132 35.57 -4.28 2.76
CA LEU A 132 36.48 -3.42 2.00
C LEU A 132 37.67 -3.15 2.92
N ASP A 133 38.76 -3.89 2.71
CA ASP A 133 40.06 -3.53 3.25
C ASP A 133 40.65 -2.33 2.45
N PRO A 134 41.50 -1.50 3.09
CA PRO A 134 41.66 -0.06 2.80
C PRO A 134 42.52 0.30 1.59
#